data_AF-A0A6C9L1D9-F1
#
_entry.id   AF-A0A6C9L1D9-F1
#
_cell.length_a   1.000
_cell.length_b   1.000
_cell.length_c   1.000
_cell.angle_alpha   90.00
_cell.angle_beta   90.00
_cell.angle_gamma   90.00
#
_symmetry.space_group_name_H-M   'P 1'
#
loop_
_entity.id
_entity.type
_entity.pdbx_description
1 polymer ?
#
loop_
_entity_poly.entity_id
_entity_poly.type
_entity_poly.pdbx_seq_one_letter_code
_entity_poly.pdbx_strand_id
1 'polypeptide(L)' 'MRDIQMVLERWGAWAANNHEDVTWSSIAAGFKGLIPSKVKSRPQCCDDDAMII' A
#
# COMPACT_ATOMS: atom_id res chain seq x y z
N MET A 1 -15.94 -9.94 10.85
CA MET A 1 -14.49 -9.73 11.04
C MET A 1 -13.87 -9.85 9.65
N ARG A 2 -13.14 -8.82 9.17
CA ARG A 2 -12.50 -8.89 7.85
C ARG A 2 -11.23 -9.73 7.97
N ASP A 3 -10.93 -10.51 6.94
CA ASP A 3 -9.68 -11.27 6.87
C ASP A 3 -8.50 -10.30 6.73
N ILE A 4 -7.67 -10.22 7.77
CA ILE A 4 -6.55 -9.27 7.83
C ILE A 4 -5.48 -9.57 6.78
N GLN A 5 -5.32 -10.83 6.37
CA GLN A 5 -4.35 -11.19 5.32
C GLN A 5 -4.78 -10.60 3.98
N MET A 6 -6.07 -10.74 3.65
CA MET A 6 -6.62 -10.19 2.41
C MET A 6 -6.59 -8.65 2.41
N VAL A 7 -6.85 -8.02 3.57
CA VAL A 7 -6.78 -6.56 3.71
C VAL A 7 -5.36 -6.05 3.47
N LEU A 8 -4.36 -6.63 4.13
CA LEU A 8 -2.97 -6.21 3.98
C LEU A 8 -2.39 -6.51 2.60
N GLU A 9 -2.83 -7.60 1.95
CA GLU A 9 -2.43 -7.89 0.57
C GLU A 9 -2.89 -6.80 -0.40
N ARG A 10 -4.16 -6.39 -0.30
CA ARG A 10 -4.75 -5.34 -1.15
C ARG A 10 -4.16 -3.95 -0.85
N TRP A 11 -3.93 -3.65 0.42
CA TRP A 11 -3.26 -2.41 0.84
C TRP A 11 -1.83 -2.35 0.31
N GLY A 12 -1.07 -3.44 0.44
CA GLY A 12 0.30 -3.52 -0.08
C GLY A 12 0.38 -3.34 -1.59
N ALA A 13 -0.59 -3.89 -2.33
CA ALA A 13 -0.72 -3.64 -3.77
C ALA A 13 -1.01 -2.16 -4.09
N TRP A 14 -1.93 -1.53 -3.35
CA TRP A 14 -2.23 -0.11 -3.49
C TRP A 14 -1.01 0.77 -3.16
N ALA A 15 -0.34 0.52 -2.04
CA ALA A 15 0.83 1.27 -1.59
C ALA A 15 2.00 1.17 -2.58
N ALA A 16 2.19 0.03 -3.24
CA ALA A 16 3.21 -0.11 -4.28
C ALA A 16 2.90 0.71 -5.55
N ASN A 17 1.62 0.84 -5.91
CA ASN A 17 1.17 1.60 -7.08
C ASN A 17 1.08 3.11 -6.82
N ASN A 18 0.87 3.52 -5.56
CA ASN A 18 0.70 4.91 -5.12
C ASN A 18 1.76 5.35 -4.09
N HIS A 19 2.97 4.77 -4.14
CA HIS A 19 4.02 4.96 -3.13
C HIS A 19 4.46 6.43 -2.92
N GLU A 20 4.19 7.29 -3.89
CA GLU A 20 4.42 8.74 -3.84
C GLU A 20 3.39 9.49 -2.97
N ASP A 21 2.15 9.00 -2.92
CA ASP A 21 1.05 9.52 -2.10
C ASP A 21 1.05 8.91 -0.69
N VAL A 22 1.81 7.83 -0.47
CA VAL A 22 1.97 7.23 0.86
C VAL A 22 2.87 8.11 1.72
N THR A 23 2.28 8.68 2.78
CA THR A 23 3.04 9.36 3.83
C THR A 23 3.56 8.32 4.83
N TRP A 24 4.78 7.84 4.58
CA TRP A 24 5.44 6.87 5.44
C TRP A 24 5.76 7.45 6.83
N SER A 25 5.45 6.71 7.89
CA SER A 25 5.98 7.02 9.23
C SER A 25 7.50 6.94 9.22
N SER A 26 8.16 7.60 10.18
CA SER A 26 9.64 7.62 10.27
C SER A 26 10.26 6.22 10.29
N ILE A 27 9.58 5.25 10.92
CA ILE A 27 10.01 3.84 10.99
C ILE A 27 9.98 3.19 9.61
N ALA A 28 9.03 3.57 8.75
CA ALA A 28 8.81 2.97 7.44
C ALA A 28 9.37 3.81 6.27
N ALA A 29 9.91 5.00 6.53
CA ALA A 29 10.37 5.93 5.51
C ALA A 29 11.43 5.33 4.55
N GLY A 30 12.21 4.35 5.02
CA GLY A 30 13.17 3.63 4.18
C GLY A 30 12.55 2.86 3.02
N PHE A 31 11.27 2.51 3.08
CA PHE A 31 10.58 1.77 2.01
C PHE A 31 10.21 2.62 0.80
N LYS A 32 10.10 3.94 0.95
CA LYS A 32 9.70 4.86 -0.14
C LYS A 32 10.58 4.70 -1.40
N GLY A 33 11.87 4.44 -1.21
CA GLY A 33 12.84 4.26 -2.31
C GLY A 33 13.04 2.83 -2.78
N LEU A 34 12.39 1.84 -2.15
CA LEU A 34 12.60 0.41 -2.44
C LEU A 34 11.61 -0.16 -3.45
N ILE A 35 10.57 0.60 -3.84
CA ILE A 35 9.57 0.16 -4.81
C ILE A 35 9.91 0.80 -6.16
N PRO A 36 10.65 0.12 -7.05
CA PRO A 36 11.23 0.72 -8.25
C PRO A 36 10.21 1.00 -9.37
N SER A 37 9.04 0.36 -9.33
CA SER A 37 8.02 0.50 -10.37
C SER A 37 6.61 0.31 -9.83
N LYS A 38 5.64 1.01 -10.44
CA LYS A 38 4.22 0.85 -10.12
C LYS A 38 3.74 -0.55 -10.53
N VAL A 39 3.22 -1.31 -9.57
CA VAL A 39 2.67 -2.66 -9.80
C VAL A 39 1.15 -2.57 -9.92
N LYS A 40 0.60 -2.78 -11.12
CA LYS A 40 -0.85 -2.65 -11.40
C LYS A 40 -1.59 -3.97 -11.59
N SER A 41 -0.87 -5.09 -11.61
CA SER A 41 -1.43 -6.42 -11.88
C SER A 41 -2.10 -7.07 -10.66
N ARG A 42 -1.78 -6.59 -9.45
CA ARG A 42 -2.30 -7.16 -8.19
C ARG A 42 -3.61 -6.45 -7.81
N PRO A 43 -4.62 -7.16 -7.30
CA PRO A 43 -5.83 -6.54 -6.77
C PRO A 43 -5.50 -5.55 -5.65
N GLN A 44 -5.99 -4.32 -5.77
CA GLN A 44 -5.78 -3.25 -4.79
C GLN A 44 -7.11 -2.83 -4.16
N CYS A 45 -7.06 -2.23 -2.97
CA CYS A 45 -8.20 -1.54 -2.38
C CYS A 45 -8.41 -0.16 -3.03
N CYS A 46 -9.52 0.51 -2.68
CA CYS A 46 -9.72 1.92 -3.06
C CYS A 46 -8.94 2.85 -2.13
N ASP A 47 -8.87 4.14 -2.50
CA ASP A 47 -8.14 5.16 -1.74
C ASP A 47 -8.72 5.34 -0.33
N ASP A 48 -10.05 5.33 -0.17
CA ASP A 48 -10.70 5.46 1.13
C ASP A 48 -10.31 4.32 2.08
N ASP A 49 -10.30 3.08 1.58
CA ASP A 49 -9.87 1.91 2.34
C ASP A 49 -8.38 1.98 2.66
N ALA A 50 -7.56 2.49 1.74
CA ALA A 50 -6.11 2.57 1.90
C ALA A 50 -5.67 3.56 2.98
N MET A 51 -6.44 4.64 3.20
CA MET A 51 -6.13 5.68 4.19
C MET A 51 -6.54 5.31 5.63
N ILE A 52 -7.41 4.31 5.79
CA ILE A 52 -7.89 3.84 7.11
C ILE A 52 -6.97 2.76 7.69
N ILE A 53 -6.22 2.05 6.84
CA ILE A 53 -5.26 1.00 7.20
C ILE A 53 -3.91 1.62 7.53
#